data_AF-Q7UG08-F1
#
_entry.id   AF-Q7UG08-F1
#
_cell.length_a   1.000
_cell.length_b   1.000
_cell.length_c   1.000
_cell.angle_alpha   90.00
_cell.angle_beta   90.00
_cell.angle_gamma   90.00
#
_symmetry.space_group_name_H-M   'P 1'
#
loop_
_entity.id
_entity.type
_entity.pdbx_description
1 polymer ?
#
loop_
_entity_poly.entity_id
_entity_poly.type
_entity_poly.pdbx_seq_one_letter_code
_entity_poly.pdbx_strand_id
1 'polypeptide(L)'
;MIAGSAISLFSDFAGAESGLLPLAQVGKWLPVFVTPIWVLSMGLLLGALVTAVIHGILSALSFIPGLGNLADDPKRGVTLSLIAGAIFSALLCYFYVPQGGENGQLLFLPLVTLGMILGFGLIYGMWHRTRSEWMSILGEGVIPYILGTLGLFAVIGLGSTPFVENPMAILESVPAVNLVGDGTVVEVATIEPSADPDIPEFLPAGITYNFRNVAELRIESDKKVFLADSDKAEAFSRAPIELNPGSTEAVTYKYQDREQPPIPGDPAKLHIYNQEIDPAEVTFTFKNLPQIPQASSIVFSAVALFLTLTGFMAMRQAAPRVWALALSTAKNEMAQPLYLLLLAIGIFAVLLFGIFPFNTLGDDIRLLKDSGVTMIMVLGMLLAVWSAGTSVSDEIDGRTALTVLSKPVSRRSFILGKYTGIMLAVLVLFVILAAVLLVVMSYKPIYDARETSQQQPPWQVGHEEIITTLPILGLYFMETMAIGGIAVALATRLPLLANFITCFAIYVVGNLLSPLVASARENTELVGFVGKLIAVVVPNLNSFNVQAAVDAGNAIPLIYLAAAFNYLVVFVIAIWMVAMLLFEDRDLA
;
A
#
# COMPACT_ATOMS: atom_id res chain seq x y z
N MET A 1 19.34 -28.63 -13.96
CA MET A 1 19.50 -30.10 -13.80
C MET A 1 18.71 -30.68 -12.62
N ILE A 2 18.40 -29.90 -11.57
CA ILE A 2 17.59 -30.34 -10.41
C ILE A 2 16.07 -30.27 -10.68
N ALA A 3 15.62 -29.47 -11.66
CA ALA A 3 14.21 -29.38 -12.06
C ALA A 3 13.69 -30.63 -12.81
N GLY A 4 14.57 -31.41 -13.44
CA GLY A 4 14.19 -32.60 -14.20
C GLY A 4 13.93 -33.84 -13.33
N SER A 5 14.60 -33.96 -12.18
CA SER A 5 14.48 -35.12 -11.30
C SER A 5 13.25 -35.06 -10.39
N ALA A 6 12.70 -33.88 -10.14
CA ALA A 6 11.44 -33.73 -9.39
C ALA A 6 10.22 -34.11 -10.26
N ILE A 7 10.24 -33.75 -11.55
CA ILE A 7 9.14 -34.06 -12.48
C ILE A 7 9.07 -35.57 -12.76
N SER A 8 10.21 -36.27 -12.84
CA SER A 8 10.25 -37.73 -13.03
C SER A 8 9.80 -38.52 -11.79
N LEU A 9 10.03 -37.98 -10.59
CA LEU A 9 9.55 -38.60 -9.35
C LEU A 9 8.02 -38.51 -9.23
N PHE A 10 7.38 -37.48 -9.78
CA PHE A 10 5.91 -37.36 -9.76
C PHE A 10 5.22 -38.17 -10.86
N SER A 11 5.87 -38.42 -12.01
CA SER A 11 5.29 -39.29 -13.06
C SER A 11 5.22 -40.75 -12.64
N ASP A 12 6.20 -41.24 -11.85
CA ASP A 12 6.20 -42.62 -11.36
C ASP A 12 5.21 -42.87 -10.21
N PHE A 13 4.73 -41.81 -9.53
CA PHE A 13 3.68 -41.90 -8.51
C PHE A 13 2.26 -41.85 -9.08
N ALA A 14 2.09 -41.46 -10.35
CA ALA A 14 0.78 -41.40 -11.01
C ALA A 14 0.21 -42.79 -11.37
N GLY A 15 1.01 -43.86 -11.26
CA GLY A 15 0.59 -45.24 -11.54
C GLY A 15 0.02 -46.02 -10.34
N ALA A 16 -0.03 -45.43 -9.14
CA ALA A 16 -0.50 -46.10 -7.92
C ALA A 16 -1.91 -45.62 -7.52
N GLU A 17 -2.90 -45.98 -8.31
CA GLU A 17 -4.32 -45.71 -8.02
C GLU A 17 -4.80 -46.54 -6.82
N SER A 18 -4.93 -45.91 -5.66
CA SER A 18 -5.95 -46.14 -4.60
C SER A 18 -5.52 -45.66 -3.20
N GLY A 19 -4.23 -45.39 -2.97
CA GLY A 19 -3.71 -44.91 -1.66
C GLY A 19 -3.44 -43.41 -1.53
N LEU A 20 -3.53 -42.64 -2.63
CA LEU A 20 -3.05 -41.25 -2.74
C LEU A 20 -4.17 -40.18 -2.74
N LEU A 21 -5.43 -40.55 -2.48
CA LEU A 21 -6.59 -39.63 -2.50
C LEU A 21 -6.38 -38.34 -1.68
N PRO A 22 -5.77 -38.35 -0.47
CA PRO A 22 -5.49 -37.12 0.28
C PRO A 22 -4.41 -36.24 -0.38
N LEU A 23 -3.35 -36.86 -0.92
CA LEU A 23 -2.24 -36.14 -1.57
C LEU A 23 -2.65 -35.54 -2.93
N ALA A 24 -3.51 -36.25 -3.68
CA ALA A 24 -4.11 -35.75 -4.91
C ALA A 24 -5.08 -34.58 -4.66
N GLN A 25 -5.78 -34.57 -3.51
CA GLN A 25 -6.61 -33.43 -3.11
C GLN A 25 -5.76 -32.23 -2.71
N VAL A 26 -4.66 -32.42 -1.97
CA VAL A 26 -3.71 -31.35 -1.60
C VAL A 26 -3.11 -30.68 -2.83
N GLY A 27 -2.74 -31.45 -3.85
CA GLY A 27 -2.17 -30.91 -5.09
C GLY A 27 -3.09 -29.96 -5.86
N LYS A 28 -4.42 -29.98 -5.62
CA LYS A 28 -5.37 -29.12 -6.34
C LYS A 28 -5.57 -27.76 -5.69
N TRP A 29 -5.61 -27.69 -4.36
CA TRP A 29 -5.93 -26.45 -3.64
C TRP A 29 -4.70 -25.72 -3.09
N LEU A 30 -3.59 -26.44 -2.87
CA LEU A 30 -2.38 -25.85 -2.31
C LEU A 30 -1.79 -24.76 -3.21
N PRO A 31 -1.71 -24.92 -4.56
CA PRO A 31 -1.26 -23.85 -5.43
C PRO A 31 -2.12 -22.59 -5.34
N VAL A 32 -3.44 -22.77 -5.31
CA VAL A 32 -4.40 -21.66 -5.18
C VAL A 32 -4.23 -20.92 -3.86
N PHE A 33 -4.06 -21.65 -2.76
CA PHE A 33 -3.88 -21.07 -1.42
C PHE A 33 -2.58 -20.28 -1.30
N VAL A 34 -1.49 -20.79 -1.85
CA VAL A 34 -0.16 -20.25 -1.56
C VAL A 34 0.27 -19.17 -2.56
N THR A 35 -0.25 -19.18 -3.79
CA THR A 35 0.12 -18.19 -4.82
C THR A 35 -0.10 -16.74 -4.36
N PRO A 36 -1.24 -16.33 -3.73
CA PRO A 36 -1.41 -14.96 -3.24
C PRO A 36 -0.40 -14.55 -2.17
N ILE A 37 -0.11 -15.45 -1.22
CA ILE A 37 0.89 -15.25 -0.16
C ILE A 37 2.29 -15.13 -0.76
N TRP A 38 2.58 -15.95 -1.77
CA TRP A 38 3.84 -15.92 -2.51
C TRP A 38 4.05 -14.58 -3.23
N VAL A 39 3.03 -14.06 -3.90
CA VAL A 39 3.09 -12.74 -4.58
C VAL A 39 3.45 -11.64 -3.58
N LEU A 40 2.78 -11.57 -2.43
CA LEU A 40 3.13 -10.61 -1.37
C LEU A 40 4.56 -10.82 -0.86
N SER A 41 4.97 -12.07 -0.66
CA SER A 41 6.31 -12.41 -0.19
C SER A 41 7.41 -11.98 -1.16
N MET A 42 7.19 -12.11 -2.47
CA MET A 42 8.09 -11.59 -3.49
C MET A 42 8.18 -10.06 -3.43
N GLY A 43 7.07 -9.37 -3.16
CA GLY A 43 7.06 -7.93 -2.93
C GLY A 43 7.89 -7.52 -1.71
N LEU A 44 7.76 -8.24 -0.60
CA LEU A 44 8.56 -8.01 0.60
C LEU A 44 10.06 -8.26 0.37
N LEU A 45 10.41 -9.33 -0.35
CA LEU A 45 11.80 -9.62 -0.71
C LEU A 45 12.39 -8.57 -1.64
N LEU A 46 11.63 -8.14 -2.65
CA LEU A 46 12.03 -7.07 -3.55
C LEU A 46 12.22 -5.77 -2.78
N GLY A 47 11.30 -5.42 -1.87
CA GLY A 47 11.39 -4.23 -1.02
C GLY A 47 12.61 -4.28 -0.10
N ALA A 48 12.90 -5.42 0.52
CA ALA A 48 14.09 -5.62 1.34
C ALA A 48 15.38 -5.48 0.52
N LEU A 49 15.41 -6.05 -0.69
CA LEU A 49 16.53 -5.93 -1.62
C LEU A 49 16.74 -4.47 -2.05
N VAL A 50 15.68 -3.79 -2.48
CA VAL A 50 15.73 -2.37 -2.88
C VAL A 50 16.22 -1.51 -1.72
N THR A 51 15.72 -1.74 -0.51
CA THR A 51 16.16 -1.03 0.69
C THR A 51 17.64 -1.25 0.96
N ALA A 52 18.11 -2.50 0.89
CA ALA A 52 19.51 -2.85 1.11
C ALA A 52 20.43 -2.26 0.04
N VAL A 53 20.02 -2.27 -1.24
CA VAL A 53 20.78 -1.68 -2.35
C VAL A 53 20.85 -0.17 -2.22
N ILE A 54 19.72 0.51 -2.05
CA ILE A 54 19.68 1.98 -1.95
C ILE A 54 20.50 2.44 -0.75
N HIS A 55 20.26 1.89 0.45
CA HIS A 55 21.02 2.30 1.62
C HIS A 55 22.48 1.82 1.58
N GLY A 56 22.78 0.71 0.89
CA GLY A 56 24.14 0.29 0.60
C GLY A 56 24.89 1.31 -0.26
N ILE A 57 24.24 1.85 -1.29
CA ILE A 57 24.77 2.93 -2.13
C ILE A 57 24.96 4.21 -1.31
N LEU A 58 23.96 4.62 -0.52
CA LEU A 58 24.07 5.81 0.34
C LEU A 58 25.20 5.67 1.37
N SER A 59 25.35 4.48 1.94
CA SER A 59 26.45 4.11 2.83
C SER A 59 27.81 4.18 2.11
N ALA A 60 27.89 3.76 0.85
CA ALA A 60 29.11 3.90 0.05
C ALA A 60 29.44 5.38 -0.25
N LEU A 61 28.43 6.20 -0.54
CA LEU A 61 28.58 7.65 -0.75
C LEU A 61 29.07 8.37 0.53
N SER A 62 28.81 7.81 1.71
CA SER A 62 29.31 8.35 2.99
C SER A 62 30.84 8.38 3.10
N PHE A 63 31.57 7.61 2.29
CA PHE A 63 33.05 7.63 2.27
C PHE A 63 33.61 8.86 1.57
N ILE A 64 32.82 9.55 0.75
CA ILE A 64 33.27 10.74 0.03
C ILE A 64 33.38 11.92 1.01
N PRO A 65 34.57 12.55 1.15
CA PRO A 65 34.74 13.69 2.02
C PRO A 65 33.77 14.82 1.67
N GLY A 66 33.07 15.35 2.67
CA GLY A 66 32.03 16.37 2.50
C GLY A 66 30.61 15.81 2.48
N LEU A 67 30.35 14.70 1.78
CA LEU A 67 29.02 14.06 1.75
C LEU A 67 28.71 13.30 3.04
N GLY A 68 29.70 12.55 3.57
CA GLY A 68 29.54 11.77 4.80
C GLY A 68 29.33 12.60 6.09
N ASN A 69 29.65 13.89 6.04
CA ASN A 69 29.65 14.81 7.18
C ASN A 69 28.54 15.88 7.07
N LEU A 70 27.66 15.78 6.07
CA LEU A 70 26.58 16.76 5.83
C LEU A 70 25.67 16.95 7.05
N ALA A 71 25.43 15.86 7.80
CA ALA A 71 24.53 15.83 8.94
C ALA A 71 25.24 15.93 10.31
N ASP A 72 26.55 16.25 10.35
CA ASP A 72 27.28 16.42 11.61
C ASP A 72 26.81 17.66 12.37
N ASP A 73 26.45 18.72 11.66
CA ASP A 73 25.70 19.85 12.21
C ASP A 73 24.19 19.57 12.04
N PRO A 74 23.43 19.43 13.14
CA PRO A 74 21.99 19.17 13.08
C PRO A 74 21.22 20.19 12.25
N LYS A 75 21.64 21.47 12.24
CA LYS A 75 20.95 22.50 11.46
C LYS A 75 21.15 22.26 9.97
N ARG A 76 22.39 21.99 9.54
CA ARG A 76 22.71 21.72 8.13
C ARG A 76 22.02 20.45 7.64
N GLY A 77 22.07 19.37 8.43
CA GLY A 77 21.42 18.10 8.09
C GLY A 77 19.92 18.27 7.89
N VAL A 78 19.23 18.96 8.81
CA VAL A 78 17.79 19.22 8.69
C VAL A 78 17.49 20.13 7.50
N THR A 79 18.21 21.24 7.31
CA THR A 79 17.96 22.16 6.19
C THR A 79 18.15 21.48 4.84
N LEU A 80 19.20 20.69 4.66
CA LEU A 80 19.42 19.94 3.43
C LEU A 80 18.36 18.86 3.21
N SER A 81 17.93 18.18 4.27
CA SER A 81 16.85 17.19 4.21
C SER A 81 15.51 17.82 3.81
N LEU A 82 15.21 19.02 4.31
CA LEU A 82 14.03 19.80 3.93
C LEU A 82 14.08 20.21 2.45
N ILE A 83 15.24 20.65 1.95
CA ILE A 83 15.42 21.03 0.54
C ILE A 83 15.26 19.80 -0.37
N ALA A 84 15.97 18.70 -0.07
CA ALA A 84 15.83 17.45 -0.82
C ALA A 84 14.39 16.92 -0.76
N GLY A 85 13.77 16.99 0.42
CA GLY A 85 12.38 16.60 0.62
C GLY A 85 11.43 17.42 -0.23
N ALA A 86 11.58 18.75 -0.28
CA ALA A 86 10.77 19.63 -1.11
C ALA A 86 10.89 19.31 -2.61
N ILE A 87 12.10 18.96 -3.08
CA ILE A 87 12.33 18.53 -4.48
C ILE A 87 11.58 17.23 -4.76
N PHE A 88 11.74 16.20 -3.90
CA PHE A 88 11.02 14.94 -4.05
C PHE A 88 9.51 15.14 -3.99
N SER A 89 9.01 15.96 -3.05
CA SER A 89 7.59 16.29 -2.95
C SER A 89 7.07 16.97 -4.21
N ALA A 90 7.81 17.93 -4.77
CA ALA A 90 7.42 18.61 -6.01
C ALA A 90 7.36 17.63 -7.20
N LEU A 91 8.32 16.72 -7.32
CA LEU A 91 8.33 15.67 -8.35
C LEU A 91 7.14 14.71 -8.19
N LEU A 92 6.92 14.21 -6.98
CA LEU A 92 5.78 13.32 -6.69
C LEU A 92 4.45 14.01 -6.99
N CYS A 93 4.29 15.27 -6.56
CA CYS A 93 3.08 16.04 -6.85
C CYS A 93 2.86 16.24 -8.35
N TYR A 94 3.93 16.56 -9.10
CA TYR A 94 3.86 16.73 -10.55
C TYR A 94 3.35 15.46 -11.25
N PHE A 95 3.81 14.29 -10.83
CA PHE A 95 3.44 13.01 -11.45
C PHE A 95 2.08 12.47 -11.01
N TYR A 96 1.72 12.59 -9.73
CA TYR A 96 0.56 11.88 -9.15
C TYR A 96 -0.66 12.76 -8.91
N VAL A 97 -0.52 14.08 -8.70
CA VAL A 97 -1.70 14.96 -8.49
C VAL A 97 -2.63 14.97 -9.71
N PRO A 98 -2.14 15.05 -10.97
CA PRO A 98 -3.02 15.00 -12.15
C PRO A 98 -3.82 13.69 -12.26
N GLN A 99 -3.30 12.59 -11.71
CA GLN A 99 -3.98 11.29 -11.72
C GLN A 99 -5.18 11.23 -10.76
N GLY A 100 -5.26 12.14 -9.79
CA GLY A 100 -6.33 12.19 -8.79
C GLY A 100 -7.65 12.79 -9.29
N GLY A 101 -7.74 13.22 -10.56
CA GLY A 101 -8.94 13.82 -11.14
C GLY A 101 -9.40 15.07 -10.38
N GLU A 102 -10.72 15.21 -10.20
CA GLU A 102 -11.34 16.35 -9.49
C GLU A 102 -10.83 16.52 -8.06
N ASN A 103 -10.46 15.41 -7.41
CA ASN A 103 -10.03 15.38 -6.01
C ASN A 103 -8.50 15.36 -5.84
N GLY A 104 -7.73 15.63 -6.90
CA GLY A 104 -6.26 15.56 -6.88
C GLY A 104 -5.60 16.39 -5.76
N GLN A 105 -6.26 17.44 -5.27
CA GLN A 105 -5.79 18.25 -4.15
C GLN A 105 -5.58 17.45 -2.85
N LEU A 106 -6.34 16.37 -2.64
CA LEU A 106 -6.19 15.52 -1.46
C LEU A 106 -4.86 14.75 -1.45
N LEU A 107 -4.20 14.60 -2.60
CA LEU A 107 -2.91 13.93 -2.71
C LEU A 107 -1.72 14.80 -2.28
N PHE A 108 -1.87 16.11 -2.10
CA PHE A 108 -0.74 16.98 -1.78
C PHE A 108 -0.04 16.58 -0.47
N LEU A 109 -0.78 16.46 0.62
CA LEU A 109 -0.17 16.20 1.93
C LEU A 109 0.47 14.79 2.02
N PRO A 110 -0.14 13.68 1.55
CA PRO A 110 0.51 12.38 1.52
C PRO A 110 1.75 12.36 0.62
N LEU A 111 1.71 12.99 -0.55
CA LEU A 111 2.89 13.04 -1.44
C LEU A 111 4.00 13.91 -0.86
N VAL A 112 3.64 15.00 -0.15
CA VAL A 112 4.60 15.80 0.60
C VAL A 112 5.25 14.99 1.71
N THR A 113 4.49 14.26 2.53
CA THR A 113 5.06 13.43 3.61
C THR A 113 5.97 12.33 3.06
N LEU A 114 5.61 11.68 1.96
CA LEU A 114 6.48 10.73 1.28
C LEU A 114 7.77 11.38 0.75
N GLY A 115 7.67 12.54 0.10
CA GLY A 115 8.83 13.29 -0.36
C GLY A 115 9.75 13.69 0.80
N MET A 116 9.19 14.09 1.93
CA MET A 116 9.94 14.39 3.15
C MET A 116 10.66 13.16 3.71
N ILE A 117 10.02 11.99 3.73
CA ILE A 117 10.67 10.72 4.13
C ILE A 117 11.86 10.42 3.22
N LEU A 118 11.71 10.57 1.90
CA LEU A 118 12.78 10.34 0.93
C LEU A 118 13.92 11.36 1.08
N GLY A 119 13.61 12.64 1.31
CA GLY A 119 14.60 13.69 1.52
C GLY A 119 15.45 13.46 2.78
N PHE A 120 14.80 13.13 3.90
CA PHE A 120 15.50 12.75 5.13
C PHE A 120 16.26 11.43 4.97
N GLY A 121 15.66 10.44 4.29
CA GLY A 121 16.31 9.16 3.98
C GLY A 121 17.59 9.32 3.16
N LEU A 122 17.58 10.22 2.17
CA LEU A 122 18.75 10.52 1.33
C LEU A 122 19.90 11.10 2.16
N ILE A 123 19.65 12.21 2.86
CA ILE A 123 20.71 12.95 3.58
C ILE A 123 21.22 12.17 4.77
N TYR A 124 20.33 11.64 5.61
CA TYR A 124 20.75 10.85 6.78
C TYR A 124 21.23 9.45 6.40
N GLY A 125 20.87 8.92 5.23
CA GLY A 125 21.41 7.67 4.70
C GLY A 125 22.86 7.79 4.29
N MET A 126 23.27 8.97 3.81
CA MET A 126 24.66 9.29 3.48
C MET A 126 25.51 9.62 4.71
N TRP A 127 24.93 9.69 5.91
CA TRP A 127 25.65 10.07 7.12
C TRP A 127 26.53 8.93 7.66
N HIS A 128 27.78 9.23 8.00
CA HIS A 128 28.74 8.24 8.47
C HIS A 128 28.28 7.49 9.75
N ARG A 129 27.48 8.15 10.61
CA ARG A 129 26.91 7.57 11.82
C ARG A 129 25.87 6.49 11.51
N THR A 130 25.00 6.74 10.54
CA THR A 130 23.98 5.76 10.12
C THR A 130 24.65 4.49 9.59
N ARG A 131 25.75 4.63 8.85
CA ARG A 131 26.56 3.49 8.40
C ARG A 131 27.08 2.65 9.58
N SER A 132 27.66 3.28 10.61
CA SER A 132 28.22 2.54 11.75
C SER A 132 27.15 1.86 12.61
N GLU A 133 25.94 2.43 12.65
CA GLU A 133 24.83 1.94 13.47
C GLU A 133 23.88 1.02 12.69
N TRP A 134 24.11 0.75 11.40
CA TRP A 134 23.16 0.06 10.51
C TRP A 134 22.62 -1.25 11.08
N MET A 135 23.50 -2.11 11.60
CA MET A 135 23.10 -3.40 12.19
C MET A 135 22.39 -3.23 13.53
N SER A 136 22.72 -2.20 14.30
CA SER A 136 22.02 -1.85 15.55
C SER A 136 20.59 -1.37 15.25
N ILE A 137 20.39 -0.62 14.16
CA ILE A 137 19.05 -0.17 13.73
C ILE A 137 18.11 -1.35 13.52
N LEU A 138 18.58 -2.41 12.86
CA LEU A 138 17.76 -3.59 12.56
C LEU A 138 17.48 -4.45 13.80
N GLY A 139 18.38 -4.43 14.79
CA GLY A 139 18.30 -5.26 16.01
C GLY A 139 17.57 -4.60 17.19
N GLU A 140 17.18 -3.32 17.10
CA GLU A 140 16.70 -2.55 18.25
C GLU A 140 15.18 -2.34 18.26
N GLY A 141 14.56 -2.70 19.38
CA GLY A 141 13.16 -2.32 19.72
C GLY A 141 12.11 -3.01 18.89
N VAL A 142 11.28 -2.24 18.17
CA VAL A 142 10.11 -2.77 17.45
C VAL A 142 10.46 -3.35 16.09
N ILE A 143 11.57 -2.90 15.49
CA ILE A 143 11.99 -3.26 14.13
C ILE A 143 12.20 -4.78 13.97
N PRO A 144 12.84 -5.51 14.91
CA PRO A 144 12.98 -6.96 14.83
C PRO A 144 11.65 -7.72 14.74
N TYR A 145 10.58 -7.24 15.36
CA TYR A 145 9.27 -7.91 15.31
C TYR A 145 8.58 -7.70 13.97
N ILE A 146 8.69 -6.49 13.41
CA ILE A 146 8.21 -6.20 12.06
C ILE A 146 9.01 -7.04 11.05
N LEU A 147 10.34 -6.93 11.06
CA LEU A 147 11.21 -7.68 10.15
C LEU A 147 11.10 -9.19 10.35
N GLY A 148 10.87 -9.67 11.57
CA GLY A 148 10.64 -11.09 11.86
C GLY A 148 9.34 -11.60 11.25
N THR A 149 8.27 -10.80 11.32
CA THR A 149 6.98 -11.14 10.69
C THR A 149 7.10 -11.15 9.17
N LEU A 150 7.72 -10.11 8.59
CA LEU A 150 7.97 -10.03 7.15
C LEU A 150 8.93 -11.12 6.67
N GLY A 151 9.95 -11.45 7.47
CA GLY A 151 10.91 -12.51 7.22
C GLY A 151 10.27 -13.89 7.25
N LEU A 152 9.33 -14.13 8.17
CA LEU A 152 8.54 -15.36 8.20
C LEU A 152 7.70 -15.50 6.92
N PHE A 153 7.03 -14.43 6.49
CA PHE A 153 6.34 -14.39 5.19
C PHE A 153 7.28 -14.69 4.03
N ALA A 154 8.44 -14.04 3.98
CA ALA A 154 9.44 -14.26 2.94
C ALA A 154 9.94 -15.72 2.91
N VAL A 155 10.17 -16.34 4.08
CA VAL A 155 10.58 -17.76 4.17
C VAL A 155 9.47 -18.68 3.69
N ILE A 156 8.22 -18.46 4.12
CA ILE A 156 7.06 -19.24 3.69
C ILE A 156 6.87 -19.10 2.17
N GLY A 157 6.97 -17.88 1.63
CA GLY A 157 6.89 -17.60 0.20
C GLY A 157 8.01 -18.27 -0.58
N LEU A 158 9.28 -18.15 -0.17
CA LEU A 158 10.36 -18.83 -0.89
C LEU A 158 10.20 -20.35 -0.87
N GLY A 159 9.85 -20.91 0.29
CA GLY A 159 9.60 -22.34 0.45
C GLY A 159 8.42 -22.86 -0.36
N SER A 160 7.46 -21.99 -0.70
CA SER A 160 6.29 -22.37 -1.47
C SER A 160 6.42 -22.24 -2.98
N THR A 161 7.50 -21.65 -3.48
CA THR A 161 7.78 -21.49 -4.92
C THR A 161 7.50 -22.74 -5.78
N PRO A 162 7.82 -23.98 -5.33
CA PRO A 162 7.52 -25.18 -6.11
C PRO A 162 6.03 -25.46 -6.33
N PHE A 163 5.16 -24.89 -5.49
CA PHE A 163 3.72 -25.10 -5.50
C PHE A 163 2.96 -23.94 -6.16
N VAL A 164 3.64 -22.88 -6.60
CA VAL A 164 3.01 -21.68 -7.16
C VAL A 164 2.54 -21.92 -8.58
N GLU A 165 1.40 -21.33 -8.95
CA GLU A 165 0.93 -21.33 -10.32
C GLU A 165 1.73 -20.35 -11.18
N ASN A 166 2.46 -20.87 -12.18
CA ASN A 166 3.19 -20.09 -13.18
C ASN A 166 4.06 -18.93 -12.60
N PRO A 167 4.99 -19.21 -11.66
CA PRO A 167 5.76 -18.17 -10.97
C PRO A 167 6.60 -17.30 -11.92
N MET A 168 7.14 -17.88 -12.99
CA MET A 168 7.97 -17.14 -13.94
C MET A 168 7.16 -16.09 -14.72
N ALA A 169 5.93 -16.41 -15.12
CA ALA A 169 5.05 -15.48 -15.83
C ALA A 169 4.70 -14.26 -14.95
N ILE A 170 4.54 -14.47 -13.64
CA ILE A 170 4.30 -13.39 -12.68
C ILE A 170 5.54 -12.49 -12.57
N LEU A 171 6.73 -13.08 -12.44
CA LEU A 171 7.99 -12.31 -12.34
C LEU A 171 8.33 -11.55 -13.62
N GLU A 172 8.08 -12.15 -14.79
CA GLU A 172 8.27 -11.48 -16.09
C GLU A 172 7.31 -10.29 -16.29
N SER A 173 6.18 -10.28 -15.58
CA SER A 173 5.23 -9.16 -15.61
C SER A 173 5.65 -7.98 -14.72
N VAL A 174 6.59 -8.17 -13.77
CA VAL A 174 7.00 -7.12 -12.81
C VAL A 174 7.61 -5.88 -13.49
N PRO A 175 8.52 -5.99 -14.48
CA PRO A 175 9.09 -4.83 -15.15
C PRO A 175 8.08 -4.02 -15.97
N ALA A 176 6.92 -4.60 -16.30
CA ALA A 176 5.83 -3.94 -17.02
C ALA A 176 4.90 -3.14 -16.10
N VAL A 177 5.11 -3.18 -14.78
CA VAL A 177 4.31 -2.42 -13.81
C VAL A 177 4.72 -0.94 -13.87
N ASN A 178 3.78 -0.09 -14.26
CA ASN A 178 3.99 1.36 -14.27
C ASN A 178 3.80 1.92 -12.86
N LEU A 179 4.85 2.52 -12.31
CA LEU A 179 4.77 3.28 -11.05
C LEU A 179 4.22 4.68 -11.28
N VAL A 180 4.44 5.26 -12.46
CA VAL A 180 4.08 6.63 -12.81
C VAL A 180 3.27 6.61 -14.12
N GLY A 181 2.07 7.20 -14.09
CA GLY A 181 1.15 7.22 -15.22
C GLY A 181 0.38 5.92 -15.43
N ASP A 182 -0.58 5.94 -16.36
CA ASP A 182 -1.46 4.78 -16.68
C ASP A 182 -0.84 3.84 -17.74
N GLY A 183 0.48 3.94 -17.97
CA GLY A 183 1.19 3.15 -18.98
C GLY A 183 0.88 3.52 -20.43
N THR A 184 0.11 4.59 -20.64
CA THR A 184 -0.27 5.10 -21.97
C THR A 184 0.88 5.85 -22.62
N VAL A 185 1.31 5.37 -23.78
CA VAL A 185 2.30 6.01 -24.65
C VAL A 185 1.56 6.39 -25.94
N VAL A 186 1.61 7.66 -26.30
CA VAL A 186 1.02 8.16 -27.54
C VAL A 186 2.15 8.47 -28.51
N GLU A 187 2.15 7.78 -29.65
CA GLU A 187 3.05 8.01 -30.77
C GLU A 187 2.24 8.58 -31.93
N VAL A 188 2.69 9.69 -32.51
CA VAL A 188 2.03 10.33 -33.64
C VAL A 188 2.90 10.17 -34.87
N ALA A 189 2.36 9.52 -35.91
CA ALA A 189 2.99 9.43 -37.22
C ALA A 189 2.39 10.50 -38.13
N THR A 190 3.23 11.36 -38.69
CA THR A 190 2.84 12.32 -39.72
C THR A 190 3.23 11.75 -41.08
N ILE A 191 2.24 11.54 -41.94
CA ILE A 191 2.42 10.90 -43.25
C ILE A 191 2.09 11.90 -44.35
N GLU A 192 3.10 12.21 -45.16
CA GLU A 192 2.96 13.06 -46.33
C GLU A 192 2.04 12.40 -47.38
N PRO A 193 1.30 13.19 -48.18
CA PRO A 193 0.49 12.68 -49.28
C PRO A 193 1.37 11.99 -50.34
N SER A 194 0.78 11.06 -51.10
CA SER A 194 1.48 10.42 -52.21
C SER A 194 1.97 11.45 -53.24
N ALA A 195 3.18 11.27 -53.76
CA ALA A 195 3.72 12.15 -54.80
C ALA A 195 2.93 12.08 -56.13
N ASP A 196 2.21 10.97 -56.35
CA ASP A 196 1.31 10.75 -57.49
C ASP A 196 -0.08 10.31 -56.99
N PRO A 197 -1.16 11.07 -57.23
CA PRO A 197 -2.51 10.74 -56.77
C PRO A 197 -3.05 9.41 -57.30
N ASP A 198 -2.53 8.93 -58.44
CA ASP A 198 -3.00 7.70 -59.09
C ASP A 198 -2.22 6.45 -58.62
N ILE A 199 -1.13 6.62 -57.86
CA ILE A 199 -0.27 5.53 -57.38
C ILE A 199 -0.25 5.52 -55.84
N PRO A 200 -0.70 4.43 -55.20
CA PRO A 200 -0.61 4.33 -53.75
C PRO A 200 0.83 4.16 -53.29
N GLU A 201 1.34 5.12 -52.53
CA GLU A 201 2.68 5.11 -51.94
C GLU A 201 2.59 4.83 -50.43
N PHE A 202 3.06 3.66 -49.99
CA PHE A 202 3.07 3.28 -48.58
C PHE A 202 4.39 3.72 -47.93
N LEU A 203 4.32 4.79 -47.13
CA LEU A 203 5.48 5.36 -46.44
C LEU A 203 5.66 4.68 -45.07
N PRO A 204 6.90 4.49 -44.59
CA PRO A 204 7.14 3.91 -43.27
C PRO A 204 6.56 4.82 -42.18
N ALA A 205 5.86 4.24 -41.21
CA ALA A 205 5.21 5.02 -40.15
C ALA A 205 6.21 5.77 -39.24
N GLY A 206 7.47 5.34 -39.20
CA GLY A 206 8.54 6.00 -38.43
C GLY A 206 8.41 5.89 -36.91
N ILE A 207 7.41 5.16 -36.40
CA ILE A 207 7.18 4.98 -34.96
C ILE A 207 7.90 3.74 -34.42
N THR A 208 8.23 3.76 -33.13
CA THR A 208 8.82 2.61 -32.43
C THR A 208 7.84 2.06 -31.40
N TYR A 209 7.54 0.76 -31.44
CA TYR A 209 6.66 0.11 -30.47
C TYR A 209 7.10 -1.32 -30.15
N ASN A 210 6.64 -1.86 -29.02
CA ASN A 210 6.92 -3.23 -28.60
C ASN A 210 5.66 -3.89 -28.03
N PHE A 211 5.14 -4.90 -28.73
CA PHE A 211 3.90 -5.59 -28.38
C PHE A 211 3.96 -6.49 -27.14
N ARG A 212 5.14 -6.74 -26.56
CA ARG A 212 5.28 -7.69 -25.45
C ARG A 212 4.38 -7.35 -24.25
N ASN A 213 4.17 -6.06 -23.99
CA ASN A 213 3.43 -5.56 -22.83
C ASN A 213 2.22 -4.67 -23.21
N VAL A 214 1.86 -4.59 -24.50
CA VAL A 214 0.73 -3.78 -24.96
C VAL A 214 -0.56 -4.51 -24.62
N ALA A 215 -1.34 -3.94 -23.71
CA ALA A 215 -2.62 -4.49 -23.30
C ALA A 215 -3.77 -3.91 -24.12
N GLU A 216 -3.68 -2.64 -24.49
CA GLU A 216 -4.63 -1.97 -25.38
C GLU A 216 -3.87 -1.12 -26.39
N LEU A 217 -4.31 -1.14 -27.65
CA LEU A 217 -3.83 -0.25 -28.71
C LEU A 217 -5.04 0.40 -29.35
N ARG A 218 -5.07 1.73 -29.40
CA ARG A 218 -6.08 2.51 -30.11
C ARG A 218 -5.40 3.31 -31.20
N ILE A 219 -5.90 3.18 -32.42
CA ILE A 219 -5.35 3.88 -33.59
C ILE A 219 -6.43 4.82 -34.12
N GLU A 220 -6.07 6.10 -34.25
CA GLU A 220 -6.94 7.15 -34.79
C GLU A 220 -6.20 7.90 -35.88
N SER A 221 -6.95 8.36 -36.88
CA SER A 221 -6.40 9.28 -37.88
C SER A 221 -7.37 10.45 -38.06
N ASP A 222 -6.79 11.62 -38.29
CA ASP A 222 -7.52 12.83 -38.68
C ASP A 222 -8.07 12.76 -40.12
N LYS A 223 -7.54 11.85 -40.94
CA LYS A 223 -7.79 11.68 -42.37
C LYS A 223 -7.98 10.22 -42.76
N LYS A 224 -8.35 10.01 -44.03
CA LYS A 224 -8.50 8.66 -44.58
C LYS A 224 -7.13 8.09 -44.93
N VAL A 225 -6.71 7.07 -44.18
CA VAL A 225 -5.41 6.41 -44.36
C VAL A 225 -5.55 4.89 -44.36
N PHE A 226 -4.59 4.21 -44.99
CA PHE A 226 -4.52 2.75 -45.02
C PHE A 226 -3.24 2.26 -44.34
N LEU A 227 -3.40 1.37 -43.37
CA LEU A 227 -2.29 0.70 -42.67
C LEU A 227 -1.93 -0.60 -43.39
N ALA A 228 -0.66 -0.82 -43.68
CA ALA A 228 -0.15 -2.05 -44.29
C ALA A 228 1.16 -2.53 -43.63
N ASP A 229 1.55 -3.76 -43.93
CA ASP A 229 2.72 -4.45 -43.37
C ASP A 229 3.94 -4.47 -44.31
N SER A 230 3.86 -3.80 -45.46
CA SER A 230 4.98 -3.57 -46.39
C SER A 230 4.78 -2.27 -47.17
N ASP A 231 5.81 -1.84 -47.88
CA ASP A 231 5.82 -0.77 -48.88
C ASP A 231 5.11 -1.14 -50.20
N LYS A 232 5.00 -2.44 -50.53
CA LYS A 232 4.48 -2.93 -51.82
C LYS A 232 3.27 -3.84 -51.64
N ALA A 233 2.23 -3.60 -52.44
CA ALA A 233 0.99 -4.36 -52.42
C ALA A 233 1.15 -5.87 -52.64
N GLU A 234 2.17 -6.30 -53.40
CA GLU A 234 2.47 -7.71 -53.65
C GLU A 234 3.05 -8.44 -52.43
N ALA A 235 3.61 -7.68 -51.48
CA ALA A 235 4.29 -8.22 -50.29
C ALA A 235 3.40 -8.18 -49.04
N PHE A 236 2.15 -7.76 -49.17
CA PHE A 236 1.23 -7.69 -48.04
C PHE A 236 0.88 -9.08 -47.52
N SER A 237 1.13 -9.34 -46.23
CA SER A 237 0.69 -10.58 -45.59
C SER A 237 -0.78 -10.51 -45.14
N ARG A 238 -1.35 -9.29 -45.07
CA ARG A 238 -2.73 -9.02 -44.63
C ARG A 238 -3.37 -7.92 -45.48
N ALA A 239 -4.69 -7.90 -45.53
CA ALA A 239 -5.42 -6.81 -46.17
C ALA A 239 -5.15 -5.49 -45.42
N PRO A 240 -4.91 -4.36 -46.13
CA PRO A 240 -4.72 -3.07 -45.50
C PRO A 240 -5.94 -2.67 -44.66
N ILE A 241 -5.68 -2.11 -43.49
CA ILE A 241 -6.74 -1.63 -42.59
C ILE A 241 -7.03 -0.18 -42.93
N GLU A 242 -8.27 0.10 -43.29
CA GLU A 242 -8.77 1.45 -43.56
C GLU A 242 -9.09 2.16 -42.24
N LEU A 243 -8.49 3.34 -42.04
CA LEU A 243 -8.85 4.27 -40.98
C LEU A 243 -9.62 5.44 -41.60
N ASN A 244 -10.78 5.76 -41.04
CA ASN A 244 -11.63 6.83 -41.52
C ASN A 244 -11.60 8.05 -40.57
N PRO A 245 -11.63 9.27 -41.11
CA PRO A 245 -11.60 10.49 -40.31
C PRO A 245 -12.88 10.66 -39.49
N GLY A 246 -12.73 10.90 -38.18
CA GLY A 246 -13.85 11.24 -37.30
C GLY A 246 -14.87 10.13 -37.06
N SER A 247 -14.60 8.88 -37.45
CA SER A 247 -15.47 7.75 -37.10
C SER A 247 -15.32 7.39 -35.62
N THR A 248 -16.43 7.18 -34.92
CA THR A 248 -16.48 6.63 -33.55
C THR A 248 -15.88 5.22 -33.42
N GLU A 249 -15.49 4.59 -34.53
CA GLU A 249 -14.87 3.26 -34.63
C GLU A 249 -13.35 3.39 -34.76
N ALA A 250 -12.69 3.92 -33.73
CA ALA A 250 -11.23 3.82 -33.64
C ALA A 250 -10.82 2.34 -33.66
N VAL A 251 -9.84 1.96 -34.48
CA VAL A 251 -9.35 0.59 -34.50
C VAL A 251 -8.71 0.31 -33.14
N THR A 252 -9.38 -0.53 -32.37
CA THR A 252 -9.01 -0.85 -31.01
C THR A 252 -8.60 -2.31 -30.94
N TYR A 253 -7.46 -2.56 -30.34
CA TYR A 253 -6.93 -3.89 -30.05
C TYR A 253 -6.84 -4.06 -28.55
N LYS A 254 -7.37 -5.16 -28.03
CA LYS A 254 -7.20 -5.55 -26.62
C LYS A 254 -6.60 -6.95 -26.56
N TYR A 255 -5.51 -7.08 -25.81
CA TYR A 255 -4.82 -8.35 -25.64
C TYR A 255 -5.73 -9.46 -25.06
N GLN A 256 -6.70 -9.07 -24.21
CA GLN A 256 -7.65 -10.00 -23.57
C GLN A 256 -8.55 -10.73 -24.56
N ASP A 257 -8.86 -10.11 -25.70
CA ASP A 257 -9.73 -10.68 -26.73
C ASP A 257 -9.02 -11.80 -27.53
N ARG A 258 -7.71 -11.98 -27.30
CA ARG A 258 -6.84 -12.96 -27.99
C ARG A 258 -6.85 -12.82 -29.52
N GLU A 259 -7.22 -11.63 -29.99
CA GLU A 259 -7.16 -11.29 -31.40
C GLU A 259 -5.71 -11.05 -31.82
N GLN A 260 -5.47 -11.06 -33.13
CA GLN A 260 -4.17 -10.66 -33.67
C GLN A 260 -4.09 -9.13 -33.70
N PRO A 261 -2.93 -8.55 -33.35
CA PRO A 261 -2.78 -7.10 -33.41
C PRO A 261 -3.01 -6.59 -34.84
N PRO A 262 -3.67 -5.42 -34.99
CA PRO A 262 -4.02 -4.83 -36.30
C PRO A 262 -2.79 -4.34 -37.06
N ILE A 263 -1.67 -4.11 -36.37
CA ILE A 263 -0.39 -3.74 -36.96
C ILE A 263 0.64 -4.87 -36.79
N PRO A 264 1.70 -4.91 -37.62
CA PRO A 264 2.76 -5.90 -37.51
C PRO A 264 3.44 -5.88 -36.13
N GLY A 265 4.04 -7.00 -35.73
CA GLY A 265 4.82 -7.04 -34.48
C GLY A 265 6.15 -6.28 -34.55
N ASP A 266 6.66 -6.05 -35.77
CA ASP A 266 7.91 -5.35 -36.06
C ASP A 266 7.62 -3.93 -36.56
N PRO A 267 8.07 -2.88 -35.86
CA PRO A 267 7.81 -1.49 -36.26
C PRO A 267 8.31 -1.15 -37.66
N ALA A 268 9.40 -1.77 -38.12
CA ALA A 268 9.97 -1.50 -39.45
C ALA A 268 9.06 -1.94 -40.60
N LYS A 269 8.09 -2.80 -40.33
CA LYS A 269 7.14 -3.30 -41.33
C LYS A 269 5.88 -2.45 -41.44
N LEU A 270 5.62 -1.57 -40.48
CA LEU A 270 4.42 -0.74 -40.50
C LEU A 270 4.57 0.39 -41.52
N HIS A 271 3.75 0.34 -42.57
CA HIS A 271 3.66 1.38 -43.58
C HIS A 271 2.24 1.95 -43.64
N ILE A 272 2.13 3.22 -43.98
CA ILE A 272 0.87 3.96 -44.03
C ILE A 272 0.78 4.65 -45.38
N TYR A 273 -0.38 4.53 -46.01
CA TYR A 273 -0.72 5.25 -47.22
C TYR A 273 -1.76 6.33 -46.89
N ASN A 274 -1.43 7.58 -47.24
CA ASN A 274 -2.34 8.72 -47.14
C ASN A 274 -2.98 8.99 -48.52
N GLN A 275 -4.31 8.90 -48.60
CA GLN A 275 -5.06 9.14 -49.83
C GLN A 275 -5.43 10.63 -50.03
N GLU A 276 -5.29 11.45 -49.00
CA GLU A 276 -5.68 12.85 -49.01
C GLU A 276 -4.56 13.79 -49.49
N ILE A 277 -4.92 15.05 -49.79
CA ILE A 277 -4.01 16.03 -50.42
C ILE A 277 -3.05 16.68 -49.42
N ASP A 278 -3.47 16.88 -48.16
CA ASP A 278 -2.56 17.39 -47.12
C ASP A 278 -2.09 16.26 -46.19
N PRO A 279 -0.99 16.49 -45.44
CA PRO A 279 -0.44 15.51 -44.50
C PRO A 279 -1.51 14.97 -43.55
N ALA A 280 -1.43 13.67 -43.26
CA ALA A 280 -2.29 12.98 -42.31
C ALA A 280 -1.54 12.71 -41.01
N GLU A 281 -2.21 12.93 -39.89
CA GLU A 281 -1.73 12.56 -38.56
C GLU A 281 -2.42 11.29 -38.09
N VAL A 282 -1.63 10.25 -37.85
CA VAL A 282 -2.10 8.98 -37.30
C VAL A 282 -1.59 8.87 -35.86
N THR A 283 -2.52 8.89 -34.92
CA THR A 283 -2.25 8.80 -33.49
C THR A 283 -2.38 7.36 -33.03
N PHE A 284 -1.27 6.79 -32.57
CA PHE A 284 -1.20 5.46 -31.96
C PHE A 284 -1.12 5.59 -30.45
N THR A 285 -2.15 5.14 -29.75
CA THR A 285 -2.20 5.14 -28.29
C THR A 285 -1.98 3.71 -27.79
N PHE A 286 -0.78 3.43 -27.26
CA PHE A 286 -0.42 2.14 -26.66
C PHE A 286 -0.60 2.20 -25.15
N LYS A 287 -1.45 1.36 -24.58
CA LYS A 287 -1.56 1.17 -23.13
C LYS A 287 -0.78 -0.07 -22.72
N ASN A 288 0.36 0.14 -22.07
CA ASN A 288 1.21 -0.95 -21.59
C ASN A 288 0.79 -1.36 -20.18
N LEU A 289 0.30 -2.59 -20.01
CA LEU A 289 -0.06 -3.14 -18.70
C LEU A 289 0.63 -4.50 -18.50
N PRO A 290 0.94 -4.88 -17.26
CA PRO A 290 1.48 -6.21 -16.96
C PRO A 290 0.49 -7.29 -17.42
N GLN A 291 1.01 -8.35 -18.05
CA GLN A 291 0.20 -9.48 -18.53
C GLN A 291 -0.58 -10.16 -17.39
N ILE A 292 0.02 -10.17 -16.19
CA ILE A 292 -0.63 -10.57 -14.94
C ILE A 292 -0.79 -9.32 -14.06
N PRO A 293 -1.99 -8.71 -13.97
CA PRO A 293 -2.23 -7.48 -13.22
C PRO A 293 -1.79 -7.54 -11.75
N GLN A 294 -1.87 -8.72 -11.14
CA GLN A 294 -1.50 -8.97 -9.74
C GLN A 294 -0.01 -8.74 -9.48
N ALA A 295 0.86 -8.75 -10.50
CA ALA A 295 2.27 -8.40 -10.37
C ALA A 295 2.49 -6.97 -9.85
N SER A 296 1.52 -6.06 -10.04
CA SER A 296 1.57 -4.71 -9.48
C SER A 296 1.68 -4.70 -7.95
N SER A 297 1.04 -5.65 -7.26
CA SER A 297 1.09 -5.76 -5.80
C SER A 297 2.50 -6.03 -5.26
N ILE A 298 3.36 -6.71 -6.04
CA ILE A 298 4.77 -6.94 -5.72
C ILE A 298 5.49 -5.61 -5.61
N VAL A 299 5.29 -4.74 -6.61
CA VAL A 299 5.94 -3.43 -6.67
C VAL A 299 5.40 -2.50 -5.58
N PHE A 300 4.08 -2.44 -5.39
CA PHE A 300 3.49 -1.60 -4.34
C PHE A 300 3.93 -2.03 -2.94
N SER A 301 3.99 -3.33 -2.68
CA SER A 301 4.48 -3.88 -1.41
C SER A 301 5.97 -3.61 -1.21
N ALA A 302 6.78 -3.69 -2.27
CA ALA A 302 8.19 -3.33 -2.23
C ALA A 302 8.40 -1.85 -1.91
N VAL A 303 7.65 -0.96 -2.56
CA VAL A 303 7.70 0.49 -2.32
C VAL A 303 7.21 0.83 -0.90
N ALA A 304 6.10 0.23 -0.45
CA ALA A 304 5.57 0.44 0.90
C ALA A 304 6.60 0.04 1.96
N LEU A 305 7.21 -1.15 1.84
CA LEU A 305 8.24 -1.61 2.76
C LEU A 305 9.47 -0.69 2.76
N PHE A 306 9.94 -0.30 1.58
CA PHE A 306 11.06 0.63 1.42
C PHE A 306 10.78 1.97 2.12
N LEU A 307 9.58 2.54 1.92
CA LEU A 307 9.17 3.80 2.55
C LEU A 307 9.03 3.66 4.06
N THR A 308 8.50 2.54 4.56
CA THR A 308 8.39 2.28 6.01
C THR A 308 9.77 2.18 6.67
N LEU A 309 10.70 1.41 6.10
CA LEU A 309 12.05 1.25 6.66
C LEU A 309 12.85 2.56 6.58
N THR A 310 12.75 3.27 5.46
CA THR A 310 13.35 4.60 5.29
C THR A 310 12.75 5.59 6.29
N GLY A 311 11.45 5.52 6.55
CA GLY A 311 10.75 6.35 7.54
C GLY A 311 11.23 6.12 8.96
N PHE A 312 11.41 4.86 9.39
CA PHE A 312 11.99 4.55 10.71
C PHE A 312 13.41 5.07 10.85
N MET A 313 14.23 4.90 9.82
CA MET A 313 15.60 5.41 9.83
C MET A 313 15.62 6.95 9.87
N ALA A 314 14.81 7.60 9.04
CA ALA A 314 14.67 9.05 9.00
C ALA A 314 14.23 9.60 10.36
N MET A 315 13.23 8.99 11.00
CA MET A 315 12.74 9.41 12.31
C MET A 315 13.79 9.24 13.41
N ARG A 316 14.52 8.11 13.42
CA ARG A 316 15.61 7.85 14.37
C ARG A 316 16.69 8.93 14.30
N GLN A 317 17.09 9.33 13.10
CA GLN A 317 18.18 10.28 12.92
C GLN A 317 17.76 11.74 13.01
N ALA A 318 16.56 12.09 12.54
CA ALA A 318 16.04 13.46 12.61
C ALA A 318 15.71 13.89 14.05
N ALA A 319 15.18 12.97 14.85
CA ALA A 319 14.73 13.25 16.21
C ALA A 319 15.20 12.17 17.22
N PRO A 320 16.52 12.02 17.46
CA PRO A 320 17.07 10.91 18.23
C PRO A 320 16.57 10.85 19.67
N ARG A 321 16.29 12.00 20.28
CA ARG A 321 15.74 12.07 21.66
C ARG A 321 14.30 11.54 21.73
N VAL A 322 13.47 11.89 20.73
CA VAL A 322 12.08 11.43 20.64
C VAL A 322 12.07 9.93 20.33
N TRP A 323 12.90 9.50 19.38
CA TRP A 323 13.04 8.09 19.03
C TRP A 323 13.48 7.22 20.20
N ALA A 324 14.47 7.66 21.00
CA ALA A 324 14.94 6.91 22.17
C ALA A 324 13.82 6.68 23.21
N LEU A 325 13.02 7.72 23.48
CA LEU A 325 11.86 7.63 24.38
C LEU A 325 10.74 6.74 23.80
N ALA A 326 10.50 6.85 22.49
CA ALA A 326 9.53 6.01 21.81
C ALA A 326 9.92 4.54 21.89
N LEU A 327 11.20 4.22 21.65
CA LEU A 327 11.69 2.87 21.69
C LEU A 327 11.65 2.27 23.10
N SER A 328 12.00 3.04 24.13
CA SER A 328 11.89 2.57 25.52
C SER A 328 10.44 2.31 25.91
N THR A 329 9.53 3.21 25.51
CA THR A 329 8.09 3.07 25.80
C THR A 329 7.54 1.83 25.08
N ALA A 330 7.79 1.69 23.77
CA ALA A 330 7.32 0.55 23.00
C ALA A 330 7.82 -0.78 23.57
N LYS A 331 9.11 -0.88 23.94
CA LYS A 331 9.67 -2.08 24.58
C LYS A 331 8.99 -2.40 25.91
N ASN A 332 8.76 -1.40 26.74
CA ASN A 332 8.10 -1.58 28.03
C ASN A 332 6.64 -2.05 27.84
N GLU A 333 5.89 -1.44 26.93
CA GLU A 333 4.50 -1.80 26.65
C GLU A 333 4.39 -3.21 26.04
N MET A 334 5.26 -3.57 25.11
CA MET A 334 5.28 -4.92 24.51
C MET A 334 5.68 -6.02 25.50
N ALA A 335 6.42 -5.67 26.56
CA ALA A 335 6.78 -6.59 27.63
C ALA A 335 5.66 -6.78 28.67
N GLN A 336 4.62 -5.93 28.67
CA GLN A 336 3.50 -6.08 29.60
C GLN A 336 2.67 -7.33 29.27
N PRO A 337 2.12 -8.04 30.28
CA PRO A 337 1.27 -9.20 30.06
C PRO A 337 0.04 -8.92 29.19
N LEU A 338 -0.51 -7.70 29.27
CA LEU A 338 -1.66 -7.30 28.47
C LEU A 338 -1.35 -7.38 26.96
N TYR A 339 -0.17 -6.94 26.53
CA TYR A 339 0.20 -7.00 25.12
C TYR A 339 0.17 -8.42 24.58
N LEU A 340 0.78 -9.37 25.30
CA LEU A 340 0.80 -10.78 24.93
C LEU A 340 -0.60 -11.40 24.96
N LEU A 341 -1.43 -11.01 25.93
CA LEU A 341 -2.81 -11.47 26.04
C LEU A 341 -3.66 -10.97 24.86
N LEU A 342 -3.57 -9.69 24.51
CA LEU A 342 -4.29 -9.12 23.37
C LEU A 342 -3.82 -9.74 22.05
N LEU A 343 -2.51 -9.99 21.89
CA LEU A 343 -1.97 -10.67 20.73
C LEU A 343 -2.51 -12.11 20.62
N ALA A 344 -2.49 -12.87 21.72
CA ALA A 344 -2.98 -14.25 21.74
C ALA A 344 -4.48 -14.33 21.45
N ILE A 345 -5.29 -13.44 22.07
CA ILE A 345 -6.73 -13.35 21.80
C ILE A 345 -6.99 -12.95 20.35
N GLY A 346 -6.23 -11.98 19.82
CA GLY A 346 -6.35 -11.55 18.43
C GLY A 346 -6.06 -12.68 17.43
N ILE A 347 -4.96 -13.40 17.62
CA ILE A 347 -4.61 -14.56 16.79
C ILE A 347 -5.72 -15.61 16.87
N PHE A 348 -6.17 -15.95 18.09
CA PHE A 348 -7.22 -16.93 18.29
C PHE A 348 -8.54 -16.50 17.63
N ALA A 349 -8.97 -15.25 17.81
CA ALA A 349 -10.20 -14.72 17.24
C ALA A 349 -10.18 -14.70 15.70
N VAL A 350 -9.08 -14.24 15.10
CA VAL A 350 -8.93 -14.21 13.63
C VAL A 350 -8.95 -15.62 13.05
N LEU A 351 -8.28 -16.58 13.67
CA LEU A 351 -8.32 -17.98 13.24
C LEU A 351 -9.72 -18.58 13.41
N LEU A 352 -10.41 -18.26 14.51
CA LEU A 352 -11.77 -18.70 14.77
C LEU A 352 -12.74 -18.16 13.72
N PHE A 353 -12.64 -16.89 13.34
CA PHE A 353 -13.46 -16.31 12.26
C PHE A 353 -13.22 -16.98 10.90
N GLY A 354 -11.99 -17.46 10.64
CA GLY A 354 -11.69 -18.22 9.43
C GLY A 354 -12.42 -19.56 9.33
N ILE A 355 -12.76 -20.17 10.47
CA ILE A 355 -13.38 -21.50 10.56
C ILE A 355 -14.90 -21.39 10.79
N PHE A 356 -15.35 -20.36 11.51
CA PHE A 356 -16.74 -20.22 11.92
C PHE A 356 -17.62 -19.87 10.71
N PRO A 357 -18.66 -20.67 10.40
CA PRO A 357 -19.60 -20.35 9.34
C PRO A 357 -20.50 -19.19 9.78
N PHE A 358 -20.50 -18.10 9.01
CA PHE A 358 -21.35 -16.94 9.30
C PHE A 358 -22.81 -17.19 8.89
N ASN A 359 -23.08 -18.27 8.14
CA ASN A 359 -24.41 -18.68 7.68
C ASN A 359 -25.12 -17.60 6.86
N THR A 360 -24.38 -16.87 6.02
CA THR A 360 -24.92 -15.70 5.30
C THR A 360 -25.25 -15.92 3.84
N LEU A 361 -25.49 -17.18 3.43
CA LEU A 361 -25.93 -17.55 2.08
C LEU A 361 -25.03 -16.97 0.95
N GLY A 362 -23.72 -16.82 1.19
CA GLY A 362 -22.74 -16.46 0.16
C GLY A 362 -21.86 -15.23 0.46
N ASP A 363 -22.15 -14.45 1.51
CA ASP A 363 -21.37 -13.24 1.87
C ASP A 363 -20.35 -13.47 3.02
N ASP A 364 -20.04 -14.73 3.33
CA ASP A 364 -19.18 -15.11 4.47
C ASP A 364 -17.76 -14.51 4.39
N ILE A 365 -17.21 -14.29 3.18
CA ILE A 365 -15.90 -13.67 2.97
C ILE A 365 -15.91 -12.20 3.39
N ARG A 366 -16.99 -11.46 3.09
CA ARG A 366 -17.12 -10.04 3.45
C ARG A 366 -17.23 -9.87 4.96
N LEU A 367 -18.02 -10.72 5.62
CA LEU A 367 -18.17 -10.71 7.08
C LEU A 367 -16.89 -11.08 7.80
N LEU A 368 -16.13 -12.04 7.28
CA LEU A 368 -14.80 -12.36 7.78
C LEU A 368 -13.85 -11.17 7.66
N LYS A 369 -13.84 -10.50 6.50
CA LYS A 369 -13.04 -9.30 6.26
C LYS A 369 -13.39 -8.18 7.24
N ASP A 370 -14.67 -7.85 7.38
CA ASP A 370 -15.12 -6.81 8.31
C ASP A 370 -14.82 -7.17 9.78
N SER A 371 -15.23 -8.37 10.22
CA SER A 371 -15.02 -8.82 11.59
C SER A 371 -13.53 -8.93 11.96
N GLY A 372 -12.71 -9.42 11.02
CA GLY A 372 -11.27 -9.58 11.20
C GLY A 372 -10.56 -8.25 11.37
N VAL A 373 -10.79 -7.29 10.46
CA VAL A 373 -10.14 -5.97 10.52
C VAL A 373 -10.67 -5.17 11.73
N THR A 374 -11.97 -5.23 12.02
CA THR A 374 -12.58 -4.57 13.19
C THR A 374 -12.02 -5.14 14.50
N MET A 375 -11.82 -6.45 14.61
CA MET A 375 -11.20 -7.07 15.79
C MET A 375 -9.79 -6.53 16.02
N ILE A 376 -8.96 -6.43 14.96
CA ILE A 376 -7.61 -5.88 15.05
C ILE A 376 -7.65 -4.43 15.53
N MET A 377 -8.55 -3.62 15.00
CA MET A 377 -8.75 -2.23 15.42
C MET A 377 -9.10 -2.12 16.89
N VAL A 378 -10.10 -2.88 17.36
CA VAL A 378 -10.57 -2.82 18.75
C VAL A 378 -9.45 -3.23 19.71
N LEU A 379 -8.70 -4.29 19.40
CA LEU A 379 -7.56 -4.71 20.21
C LEU A 379 -6.43 -3.68 20.22
N GLY A 380 -6.14 -3.06 19.06
CA GLY A 380 -5.16 -1.98 18.96
C GLY A 380 -5.56 -0.73 19.72
N MET A 381 -6.84 -0.37 19.69
CA MET A 381 -7.40 0.75 20.45
C MET A 381 -7.36 0.49 21.95
N LEU A 382 -7.74 -0.71 22.39
CA LEU A 382 -7.63 -1.15 23.77
C LEU A 382 -6.18 -1.05 24.28
N LEU A 383 -5.22 -1.54 23.48
CA LEU A 383 -3.80 -1.40 23.78
C LEU A 383 -3.37 0.07 23.85
N ALA A 384 -3.75 0.90 22.87
CA ALA A 384 -3.38 2.31 22.83
C ALA A 384 -3.86 3.08 24.06
N VAL A 385 -5.12 2.92 24.45
CA VAL A 385 -5.73 3.62 25.58
C VAL A 385 -5.14 3.13 26.90
N TRP A 386 -4.95 1.82 27.05
CA TRP A 386 -4.33 1.23 28.24
C TRP A 386 -2.89 1.73 28.41
N SER A 387 -2.08 1.60 27.35
CA SER A 387 -0.69 2.04 27.35
C SER A 387 -0.55 3.55 27.55
N ALA A 388 -1.50 4.37 27.10
CA ALA A 388 -1.51 5.78 27.42
C ALA A 388 -1.70 6.01 28.93
N GLY A 389 -2.59 5.27 29.59
CA GLY A 389 -2.77 5.41 31.04
C GLY A 389 -1.56 4.91 31.84
N THR A 390 -1.01 3.75 31.53
CA THR A 390 0.14 3.21 32.28
C THR A 390 1.45 3.96 32.01
N SER A 391 1.72 4.32 30.75
CA SER A 391 3.00 4.95 30.39
C SER A 391 3.03 6.47 30.56
N VAL A 392 1.85 7.12 30.70
CA VAL A 392 1.74 8.58 30.87
C VAL A 392 1.09 8.91 32.21
N SER A 393 -0.12 8.43 32.48
CA SER A 393 -0.85 8.79 33.72
C SER A 393 -0.11 8.28 34.96
N ASP A 394 0.20 6.98 35.02
CA ASP A 394 0.86 6.38 36.19
C ASP A 394 2.31 6.90 36.37
N GLU A 395 3.01 7.22 35.27
CA GLU A 395 4.36 7.79 35.36
C GLU A 395 4.36 9.25 35.86
N ILE A 396 3.33 10.01 35.51
CA ILE A 396 3.17 11.38 36.00
C ILE A 396 2.74 11.36 37.48
N ASP A 397 1.73 10.56 37.83
CA ASP A 397 1.22 10.45 39.20
C ASP A 397 2.25 9.82 40.15
N GLY A 398 2.95 8.79 39.67
CA GLY A 398 4.02 8.10 40.39
C GLY A 398 5.33 8.88 40.51
N ARG A 399 5.38 10.12 40.01
CA ARG A 399 6.55 11.02 39.99
C ARG A 399 7.79 10.46 39.27
N THR A 400 7.67 9.35 38.55
CA THR A 400 8.78 8.76 37.80
C THR A 400 9.10 9.59 36.56
N ALA A 401 8.14 10.35 36.02
CA ALA A 401 8.34 11.31 34.94
C ALA A 401 9.44 12.35 35.26
N LEU A 402 9.58 12.77 36.51
CA LEU A 402 10.64 13.72 36.93
C LEU A 402 12.06 13.16 36.73
N THR A 403 12.23 11.85 36.90
CA THR A 403 13.54 11.20 36.72
C THR A 403 13.97 11.21 35.25
N VAL A 404 13.01 11.08 34.34
CA VAL A 404 13.25 11.15 32.89
C VAL A 404 13.52 12.59 32.46
N LEU A 405 12.75 13.55 33.01
CA LEU A 405 12.92 14.98 32.74
C LEU A 405 14.18 15.58 33.39
N SER A 406 14.85 14.85 34.29
CA SER A 406 16.17 15.24 34.83
C SER A 406 17.29 15.08 33.80
N LYS A 407 17.05 14.34 32.70
CA LYS A 407 17.90 14.32 31.50
C LYS A 407 17.53 15.49 30.58
N PRO A 408 18.38 15.91 29.62
CA PRO A 408 18.11 17.04 28.71
C PRO A 408 17.03 16.72 27.66
N VAL A 409 15.82 16.41 28.14
CA VAL A 409 14.63 16.03 27.39
C VAL A 409 13.56 17.08 27.69
N SER A 410 13.04 17.73 26.64
CA SER A 410 11.97 18.69 26.81
C SER A 410 10.65 17.99 27.13
N ARG A 411 9.76 18.66 27.87
CA ARG A 411 8.37 18.21 28.10
C ARG A 411 7.65 17.83 26.79
N ARG A 412 7.91 18.57 25.72
CA ARG A 412 7.35 18.33 24.37
C ARG A 412 7.87 17.04 23.75
N SER A 413 9.19 16.79 23.88
CA SER A 413 9.82 15.55 23.42
C SER A 413 9.37 14.34 24.23
N PHE A 414 9.04 14.52 25.51
CA PHE A 414 8.49 13.47 26.36
C PHE A 414 7.14 12.97 25.84
N ILE A 415 6.16 13.85 25.66
CA ILE A 415 4.82 13.46 25.17
C ILE A 415 4.88 12.87 23.76
N LEU A 416 5.63 13.50 22.85
CA LEU A 416 5.81 12.95 21.49
C LEU A 416 6.41 11.55 21.52
N GLY A 417 7.48 11.36 22.31
CA GLY A 417 8.13 10.06 22.44
C GLY A 417 7.17 9.01 22.96
N LYS A 418 6.36 9.35 23.97
CA LYS A 418 5.34 8.46 24.53
C LYS A 418 4.29 8.07 23.49
N TYR A 419 3.68 9.05 22.81
CA TYR A 419 2.70 8.79 21.77
C TYR A 419 3.27 7.91 20.65
N THR A 420 4.42 8.29 20.07
CA THR A 420 5.09 7.48 19.05
C THR A 420 5.40 6.08 19.56
N GLY A 421 5.89 5.92 20.79
CA GLY A 421 6.21 4.62 21.36
C GLY A 421 4.99 3.70 21.50
N ILE A 422 3.87 4.24 21.97
CA ILE A 422 2.60 3.51 22.04
C ILE A 422 2.15 3.11 20.62
N MET A 423 2.20 4.04 19.66
CA MET A 423 1.83 3.76 18.28
C MET A 423 2.74 2.73 17.60
N LEU A 424 4.03 2.68 17.94
CA LEU A 424 4.96 1.65 17.47
C LEU A 424 4.60 0.27 18.04
N ALA A 425 4.23 0.17 19.31
CA ALA A 425 3.78 -1.10 19.90
C ALA A 425 2.46 -1.58 19.24
N VAL A 426 1.52 -0.66 19.02
CA VAL A 426 0.26 -0.92 18.29
C VAL A 426 0.55 -1.34 16.85
N LEU A 427 1.49 -0.68 16.16
CA LEU A 427 1.88 -1.04 14.80
C LEU A 427 2.39 -2.49 14.72
N VAL A 428 3.21 -2.94 15.67
CA VAL A 428 3.68 -4.34 15.71
C VAL A 428 2.49 -5.29 15.91
N LEU A 429 1.56 -4.96 16.81
CA LEU A 429 0.33 -5.75 17.00
C LEU A 429 -0.46 -5.87 15.69
N PHE A 430 -0.68 -4.73 15.01
CA PHE A 430 -1.37 -4.67 13.71
C PHE A 430 -0.65 -5.50 12.66
N VAL A 431 0.67 -5.39 12.52
CA VAL A 431 1.45 -6.13 11.53
C VAL A 431 1.33 -7.64 11.75
N ILE A 432 1.44 -8.11 12.99
CA ILE A 432 1.35 -9.55 13.30
C ILE A 432 -0.08 -10.07 13.06
N LEU A 433 -1.10 -9.38 13.55
CA LEU A 433 -2.49 -9.82 13.37
C LEU A 433 -2.96 -9.71 11.91
N ALA A 434 -2.53 -8.66 11.19
CA ALA A 434 -2.78 -8.52 9.76
C ALA A 434 -2.12 -9.67 9.00
N ALA A 435 -0.87 -10.02 9.31
CA ALA A 435 -0.20 -11.19 8.74
C ALA A 435 -1.05 -12.47 8.89
N VAL A 436 -1.57 -12.74 10.08
CA VAL A 436 -2.46 -13.90 10.30
C VAL A 436 -3.75 -13.78 9.48
N LEU A 437 -4.39 -12.60 9.49
CA LEU A 437 -5.61 -12.35 8.72
C LEU A 437 -5.41 -12.57 7.21
N LEU A 438 -4.30 -12.11 6.64
CA LEU A 438 -4.00 -12.28 5.21
C LEU A 438 -3.84 -13.77 4.83
N VAL A 439 -3.24 -14.58 5.71
CA VAL A 439 -3.16 -16.04 5.49
C VAL A 439 -4.55 -16.66 5.52
N VAL A 440 -5.38 -16.27 6.48
CA VAL A 440 -6.77 -16.75 6.57
C VAL A 440 -7.58 -16.34 5.34
N MET A 441 -7.40 -15.12 4.84
CA MET A 441 -8.07 -14.61 3.64
C MET A 441 -7.68 -15.35 2.37
N SER A 442 -6.42 -15.80 2.26
CA SER A 442 -5.99 -16.65 1.15
C SER A 442 -6.68 -18.02 1.16
N TYR A 443 -7.03 -18.53 2.35
CA TYR A 443 -7.64 -19.85 2.52
C TYR A 443 -9.18 -19.84 2.40
N LYS A 444 -9.86 -18.78 2.88
CA LYS A 444 -11.32 -18.76 2.99
C LYS A 444 -12.08 -19.05 1.68
N PRO A 445 -11.73 -18.47 0.51
CA PRO A 445 -12.44 -18.77 -0.74
C PRO A 445 -12.40 -20.25 -1.12
N ILE A 446 -11.30 -20.93 -0.78
CA ILE A 446 -11.12 -22.36 -1.02
C ILE A 446 -12.00 -23.17 -0.07
N TYR A 447 -12.10 -22.76 1.19
CA TYR A 447 -12.97 -23.39 2.17
C TYR A 447 -14.45 -23.27 1.76
N ASP A 448 -14.89 -22.08 1.35
CA ASP A 448 -16.29 -21.83 0.98
C ASP A 448 -16.72 -22.58 -0.27
N ALA A 449 -15.83 -22.67 -1.27
CA ALA A 449 -16.07 -23.47 -2.45
C ALA A 449 -16.23 -24.96 -2.13
N ARG A 450 -15.52 -25.48 -1.11
CA ARG A 450 -15.65 -26.88 -0.68
C ARG A 450 -16.97 -27.13 0.04
N GLU A 451 -17.34 -26.27 0.98
CA GLU A 451 -18.60 -26.39 1.72
C GLU A 451 -19.82 -26.29 0.78
N THR A 452 -19.73 -25.44 -0.25
CA THR A 452 -20.81 -25.24 -1.23
C THR A 452 -20.73 -26.20 -2.42
N SER A 453 -19.78 -27.14 -2.44
CA SER A 453 -19.53 -28.08 -3.56
C SER A 453 -19.36 -27.38 -4.93
N GLN A 454 -18.79 -26.18 -4.94
CA GLN A 454 -18.48 -25.41 -6.14
C GLN A 454 -17.12 -25.78 -6.72
N GLN A 455 -16.87 -25.36 -7.96
CA GLN A 455 -15.53 -25.47 -8.57
C GLN A 455 -14.52 -24.64 -7.78
N GLN A 456 -13.27 -25.11 -7.72
CA GLN A 456 -12.22 -24.39 -7.02
C GLN A 456 -12.01 -23.02 -7.67
N PRO A 457 -12.04 -21.93 -6.89
CA PRO A 457 -11.81 -20.60 -7.42
C PRO A 457 -10.35 -20.46 -7.86
N PRO A 458 -10.09 -19.62 -8.88
CA PRO A 458 -8.72 -19.32 -9.28
C PRO A 458 -8.04 -18.45 -8.20
N TRP A 459 -6.70 -18.54 -8.08
CA TRP A 459 -5.95 -17.88 -7.00
C TRP A 459 -6.10 -16.36 -6.97
N GLN A 460 -6.46 -15.76 -8.12
CA GLN A 460 -6.70 -14.33 -8.27
C GLN A 460 -7.81 -13.84 -7.33
N VAL A 461 -8.82 -14.67 -7.02
CA VAL A 461 -9.90 -14.31 -6.09
C VAL A 461 -9.36 -14.10 -4.67
N GLY A 462 -8.54 -15.04 -4.18
CA GLY A 462 -7.90 -14.90 -2.86
C GLY A 462 -6.93 -13.71 -2.80
N HIS A 463 -6.25 -13.42 -3.91
CA HIS A 463 -5.39 -12.24 -4.02
C HIS A 463 -6.18 -10.93 -3.97
N GLU A 464 -7.31 -10.85 -4.68
CA GLU A 464 -8.16 -9.66 -4.70
C GLU A 464 -8.73 -9.34 -3.31
N GLU A 465 -9.19 -10.35 -2.56
CA GLU A 465 -9.65 -10.16 -1.19
C GLU A 465 -8.53 -9.65 -0.26
N ILE A 466 -7.30 -10.14 -0.44
CA ILE A 466 -6.14 -9.63 0.30
C ILE A 466 -5.87 -8.16 -0.03
N ILE A 467 -5.80 -7.81 -1.31
CA ILE A 467 -5.45 -6.44 -1.74
C ILE A 467 -6.51 -5.44 -1.33
N THR A 468 -7.80 -5.81 -1.38
CA THR A 468 -8.89 -4.93 -0.91
C THR A 468 -8.92 -4.78 0.60
N THR A 469 -8.37 -5.73 1.36
CA THR A 469 -8.28 -5.69 2.83
C THR A 469 -7.19 -4.73 3.33
N LEU A 470 -6.08 -4.59 2.59
CA LEU A 470 -4.94 -3.76 3.02
C LEU A 470 -5.27 -2.27 3.26
N PRO A 471 -6.02 -1.58 2.38
CA PRO A 471 -6.46 -0.20 2.64
C PRO A 471 -7.34 -0.07 3.88
N ILE A 472 -8.21 -1.05 4.15
CA ILE A 472 -9.10 -1.07 5.34
C ILE A 472 -8.25 -1.14 6.61
N LEU A 473 -7.26 -2.04 6.64
CA LEU A 473 -6.31 -2.14 7.76
C LEU A 473 -5.58 -0.81 7.99
N GLY A 474 -5.19 -0.12 6.91
CA GLY A 474 -4.59 1.21 6.96
C GLY A 474 -5.52 2.25 7.61
N LEU A 475 -6.79 2.30 7.19
CA LEU A 475 -7.78 3.23 7.75
C LEU A 475 -8.05 2.97 9.23
N TYR A 476 -8.20 1.71 9.63
CA TYR A 476 -8.44 1.37 11.04
C TYR A 476 -7.21 1.57 11.91
N PHE A 477 -6.01 1.44 11.34
CA PHE A 477 -4.79 1.87 12.02
C PHE A 477 -4.77 3.40 12.22
N MET A 478 -5.19 4.18 11.21
CA MET A 478 -5.34 5.63 11.34
C MET A 478 -6.36 6.02 12.41
N GLU A 479 -7.50 5.34 12.48
CA GLU A 479 -8.49 5.56 13.55
C GLU A 479 -7.91 5.25 14.93
N THR A 480 -7.16 4.15 15.04
CA THR A 480 -6.45 3.80 16.28
C THR A 480 -5.41 4.86 16.66
N MET A 481 -4.72 5.44 15.68
CA MET A 481 -3.78 6.56 15.91
C MET A 481 -4.48 7.82 16.41
N ALA A 482 -5.68 8.11 15.88
CA ALA A 482 -6.50 9.23 16.30
C ALA A 482 -6.93 9.07 17.77
N ILE A 483 -7.51 7.91 18.15
CA ILE A 483 -7.88 7.62 19.53
C ILE A 483 -6.66 7.55 20.45
N GLY A 484 -5.55 6.97 20.00
CA GLY A 484 -4.30 6.95 20.75
C GLY A 484 -3.78 8.36 21.09
N GLY A 485 -3.96 9.32 20.16
CA GLY A 485 -3.61 10.72 20.40
C GLY A 485 -4.47 11.34 21.50
N ILE A 486 -5.79 11.12 21.44
CA ILE A 486 -6.75 11.57 22.46
C ILE A 486 -6.39 10.94 23.81
N ALA A 487 -6.13 9.65 23.84
CA ALA A 487 -5.82 8.92 25.06
C ALA A 487 -4.55 9.44 25.74
N VAL A 488 -3.51 9.77 24.97
CA VAL A 488 -2.29 10.39 25.51
C VAL A 488 -2.57 11.80 26.03
N ALA A 489 -3.35 12.61 25.30
CA ALA A 489 -3.69 13.95 25.74
C ALA A 489 -4.48 13.94 27.05
N LEU A 490 -5.48 13.06 27.16
CA LEU A 490 -6.31 12.89 28.35
C LEU A 490 -5.54 12.27 29.52
N ALA A 491 -4.64 11.33 29.27
CA ALA A 491 -3.77 10.73 30.30
C ALA A 491 -2.87 11.77 31.00
N THR A 492 -2.63 12.93 30.39
CA THR A 492 -1.91 14.02 31.07
C THR A 492 -2.67 14.63 32.24
N ARG A 493 -3.97 14.38 32.39
CA ARG A 493 -4.81 14.96 33.45
C ARG A 493 -5.74 13.97 34.14
N LEU A 494 -6.14 12.92 33.43
CA LEU A 494 -7.06 11.91 33.94
C LEU A 494 -6.31 10.65 34.37
N PRO A 495 -6.72 10.02 35.49
CA PRO A 495 -6.25 8.69 35.86
C PRO A 495 -6.71 7.64 34.84
N LEU A 496 -6.03 6.49 34.80
CA LEU A 496 -6.24 5.39 33.84
C LEU A 496 -7.73 5.07 33.58
N LEU A 497 -8.51 4.82 34.63
CA LEU A 497 -9.92 4.40 34.49
C LEU A 497 -10.80 5.50 33.89
N ALA A 498 -10.61 6.75 34.31
CA ALA A 498 -11.35 7.87 33.76
C ALA A 498 -10.99 8.09 32.28
N ASN A 499 -9.70 8.02 31.95
CA ASN A 499 -9.23 8.12 30.57
C ASN A 499 -9.86 7.05 29.68
N PHE A 500 -9.92 5.81 30.17
CA PHE A 500 -10.51 4.68 29.44
C PHE A 500 -11.99 4.91 29.11
N ILE A 501 -12.78 5.29 30.11
CA ILE A 501 -14.22 5.56 29.94
C ILE A 501 -14.44 6.73 28.97
N THR A 502 -13.66 7.81 29.10
CA THR A 502 -13.78 8.97 28.23
C THR A 502 -13.40 8.65 26.78
N CYS A 503 -12.31 7.90 26.55
CA CYS A 503 -11.92 7.48 25.20
C CYS A 503 -12.98 6.58 24.57
N PHE A 504 -13.57 5.64 25.34
CA PHE A 504 -14.65 4.79 24.86
C PHE A 504 -15.89 5.61 24.47
N ALA A 505 -16.29 6.59 25.29
CA ALA A 505 -17.40 7.48 24.98
C ALA A 505 -17.13 8.31 23.70
N ILE A 506 -15.91 8.84 23.55
CA ILE A 506 -15.51 9.59 22.35
C ILE A 506 -15.52 8.69 21.11
N TYR A 507 -15.06 7.44 21.22
CA TYR A 507 -15.10 6.47 20.13
C TYR A 507 -16.52 6.19 19.65
N VAL A 508 -17.42 5.88 20.59
CA VAL A 508 -18.84 5.59 20.29
C VAL A 508 -19.51 6.81 19.68
N VAL A 509 -19.37 7.99 20.28
CA VAL A 509 -19.99 9.22 19.76
C VAL A 509 -19.38 9.59 18.40
N GLY A 510 -18.06 9.46 18.22
CA GLY A 510 -17.37 9.82 16.98
C GLY A 510 -17.73 8.94 15.78
N ASN A 511 -18.01 7.65 16.01
CA ASN A 511 -18.51 6.74 14.97
C ASN A 511 -20.00 6.93 14.67
N LEU A 512 -20.82 7.23 15.68
CA LEU A 512 -22.25 7.45 15.50
C LEU A 512 -22.61 8.85 14.99
N LEU A 513 -21.68 9.80 15.06
CA LEU A 513 -21.90 11.21 14.71
C LEU A 513 -22.40 11.39 13.28
N SER A 514 -21.75 10.76 12.30
CA SER A 514 -22.10 10.91 10.89
C SER A 514 -23.49 10.35 10.55
N PRO A 515 -23.85 9.10 10.92
CA PRO A 515 -25.21 8.59 10.76
C PRO A 515 -26.27 9.42 11.49
N LEU A 516 -25.97 9.88 12.71
CA LEU A 516 -26.91 10.67 13.52
C LEU A 516 -27.19 12.03 12.88
N VAL A 517 -26.15 12.72 12.38
CA VAL A 517 -26.30 14.02 11.70
C VAL A 517 -27.03 13.86 10.37
N ALA A 518 -26.80 12.77 9.63
CA ALA A 518 -27.51 12.48 8.39
C ALA A 518 -29.02 12.28 8.65
N SER A 519 -29.38 11.45 9.63
CA SER A 519 -30.78 11.18 10.01
C SER A 519 -31.48 12.42 10.62
N ALA A 520 -30.73 13.27 11.33
CA ALA A 520 -31.25 14.49 11.94
C ALA A 520 -31.66 15.57 10.93
N ARG A 521 -31.03 15.61 9.74
CA ARG A 521 -31.39 16.56 8.68
C ARG A 521 -32.83 16.36 8.18
N GLU A 522 -33.37 15.16 8.32
CA GLU A 522 -34.70 14.81 7.80
C GLU A 522 -35.83 15.07 8.81
N ASN A 523 -35.52 15.13 10.12
CA ASN A 523 -36.57 15.03 11.14
C ASN A 523 -36.78 16.29 12.00
N THR A 524 -35.78 17.16 12.28
CA THR A 524 -35.97 18.45 13.02
C THR A 524 -34.73 19.37 12.97
N GLU A 525 -34.90 20.69 12.80
CA GLU A 525 -33.79 21.68 12.79
C GLU A 525 -32.96 21.71 14.09
N LEU A 526 -33.59 21.52 15.26
CA LEU A 526 -32.91 21.51 16.56
C LEU A 526 -31.93 20.34 16.69
N VAL A 527 -32.32 19.14 16.24
CA VAL A 527 -31.46 17.95 16.27
C VAL A 527 -30.29 18.14 15.30
N GLY A 528 -30.54 18.74 14.13
CA GLY A 528 -29.50 19.12 13.18
C GLY A 528 -28.50 20.15 13.75
N PHE A 529 -28.97 21.13 14.53
CA PHE A 529 -28.11 22.10 15.20
C PHE A 529 -27.24 21.45 16.29
N VAL A 530 -27.83 20.65 17.17
CA VAL A 530 -27.09 19.94 18.23
C VAL A 530 -26.08 18.96 17.62
N GLY A 531 -26.46 18.22 16.57
CA GLY A 531 -25.54 17.34 15.86
C GLY A 531 -24.34 18.08 15.24
N LYS A 532 -24.56 19.27 14.66
CA LYS A 532 -23.48 20.13 14.17
C LYS A 532 -22.59 20.64 15.30
N LEU A 533 -23.15 21.01 16.45
CA LEU A 533 -22.37 21.48 17.61
C LEU A 533 -21.48 20.37 18.17
N ILE A 534 -22.02 19.16 18.30
CA ILE A 534 -21.23 17.98 18.70
C ILE A 534 -20.13 17.69 17.66
N ALA A 535 -20.43 17.81 16.37
CA ALA A 535 -19.45 17.58 15.29
C ALA A 535 -18.30 18.60 15.25
N VAL A 536 -18.44 19.75 15.90
CA VAL A 536 -17.35 20.72 16.07
C VAL A 536 -16.39 20.29 17.18
N VAL A 537 -16.89 19.58 18.20
CA VAL A 537 -16.11 19.23 19.41
C VAL A 537 -15.56 17.81 19.34
N VAL A 538 -16.35 16.86 18.86
CA VAL A 538 -16.01 15.43 18.80
C VAL A 538 -15.46 15.10 17.41
N PRO A 539 -14.33 14.38 17.31
CA PRO A 539 -13.81 13.94 16.01
C PRO A 539 -14.79 13.03 15.29
N ASN A 540 -14.88 13.22 13.97
CA ASN A 540 -15.64 12.34 13.10
C ASN A 540 -14.80 11.09 12.77
N LEU A 541 -14.82 10.12 13.67
CA LEU A 541 -14.08 8.85 13.50
C LEU A 541 -14.69 7.98 12.41
N ASN A 542 -15.98 8.16 12.09
CA ASN A 542 -16.63 7.51 10.96
C ASN A 542 -15.98 7.84 9.59
N SER A 543 -15.11 8.84 9.53
CA SER A 543 -14.31 9.13 8.33
C SER A 543 -13.22 8.07 8.03
N PHE A 544 -12.91 7.22 9.00
CA PHE A 544 -12.03 6.06 8.83
C PHE A 544 -12.82 4.76 8.65
N ASN A 545 -14.11 4.76 9.02
CA ASN A 545 -14.97 3.61 8.92
C ASN A 545 -15.48 3.43 7.48
N VAL A 546 -15.19 2.27 6.90
CA VAL A 546 -15.56 1.90 5.52
C VAL A 546 -16.49 0.69 5.47
N GLN A 547 -17.09 0.29 6.58
CA GLN A 547 -17.95 -0.90 6.68
C GLN A 547 -19.07 -0.88 5.64
N ALA A 548 -19.80 0.24 5.55
CA ALA A 548 -20.88 0.38 4.57
C ALA A 548 -20.41 0.25 3.11
N ALA A 549 -19.17 0.68 2.80
CA ALA A 549 -18.61 0.53 1.46
C ALA A 549 -18.18 -0.91 1.18
N VAL A 550 -17.62 -1.59 2.19
CA VAL A 550 -17.24 -3.00 2.14
C VAL A 550 -18.46 -3.90 1.98
N ASP A 551 -19.54 -3.62 2.71
CA ASP A 551 -20.80 -4.35 2.64
C ASP A 551 -21.44 -4.22 1.25
N ALA A 552 -21.37 -3.01 0.67
CA ALA A 552 -21.83 -2.74 -0.69
C ALA A 552 -20.94 -3.36 -1.79
N GLY A 553 -19.80 -3.97 -1.43
CA GLY A 553 -18.85 -4.55 -2.38
C GLY A 553 -18.08 -3.50 -3.19
N ASN A 554 -18.03 -2.26 -2.73
CA ASN A 554 -17.32 -1.18 -3.43
C ASN A 554 -15.83 -1.22 -3.07
N ALA A 555 -14.97 -1.17 -4.09
CA ALA A 555 -13.54 -1.01 -3.90
C ALA A 555 -13.23 0.36 -3.29
N ILE A 556 -12.30 0.41 -2.34
CA ILE A 556 -11.90 1.66 -1.67
C ILE A 556 -10.91 2.41 -2.56
N PRO A 557 -11.27 3.59 -3.10
CA PRO A 557 -10.36 4.34 -3.94
C PRO A 557 -9.16 4.87 -3.14
N LEU A 558 -7.97 4.87 -3.74
CA LEU A 558 -6.76 5.41 -3.09
C LEU A 558 -6.90 6.87 -2.66
N ILE A 559 -7.71 7.65 -3.38
CA ILE A 559 -7.98 9.04 -3.04
C ILE A 559 -8.71 9.21 -1.69
N TYR A 560 -9.52 8.21 -1.30
CA TYR A 560 -10.17 8.19 0.01
C TYR A 560 -9.15 8.00 1.13
N LEU A 561 -8.17 7.11 0.92
CA LEU A 561 -7.07 6.91 1.87
C LEU A 561 -6.24 8.18 2.06
N ALA A 562 -6.01 8.93 0.98
CA ALA A 562 -5.36 10.24 1.05
C ALA A 562 -6.18 11.27 1.87
N ALA A 563 -7.50 11.29 1.69
CA ALA A 563 -8.39 12.15 2.47
C ALA A 563 -8.34 11.81 3.98
N ALA A 564 -8.44 10.52 4.31
CA ALA A 564 -8.36 10.03 5.69
C ALA A 564 -7.01 10.33 6.33
N PHE A 565 -5.90 10.16 5.58
CA PHE A 565 -4.57 10.55 6.04
C PHE A 565 -4.49 12.05 6.35
N ASN A 566 -5.07 12.90 5.51
CA ASN A 566 -5.07 14.36 5.73
C ASN A 566 -5.84 14.73 6.99
N TYR A 567 -7.00 14.13 7.17
CA TYR A 567 -7.80 14.30 8.37
C TYR A 567 -7.01 13.88 9.61
N LEU A 568 -6.38 12.69 9.58
CA LEU A 568 -5.55 12.20 10.68
C LEU A 568 -4.41 13.17 11.04
N VAL A 569 -3.63 13.62 10.05
CA VAL A 569 -2.46 14.47 10.31
C VAL A 569 -2.87 15.78 10.98
N VAL A 570 -3.89 16.46 10.43
CA VAL A 570 -4.40 17.70 11.01
C VAL A 570 -4.95 17.46 12.41
N PHE A 571 -5.69 16.37 12.59
CA PHE A 571 -6.30 16.01 13.87
C PHE A 571 -5.27 15.69 14.95
N VAL A 572 -4.26 14.86 14.65
CA VAL A 572 -3.19 14.50 15.59
C VAL A 572 -2.35 15.72 15.96
N ILE A 573 -2.07 16.63 15.00
CA ILE A 573 -1.39 17.89 15.32
C ILE A 573 -2.22 18.73 16.29
N ALA A 574 -3.53 18.86 16.05
CA ALA A 574 -4.42 19.62 16.93
C ALA A 574 -4.49 19.01 18.34
N ILE A 575 -4.68 17.69 18.46
CA ILE A 575 -4.68 17.01 19.76
C ILE A 575 -3.34 17.16 20.46
N TRP A 576 -2.25 17.06 19.71
CA TRP A 576 -0.92 17.19 20.27
C TRP A 576 -0.68 18.60 20.85
N MET A 577 -1.18 19.64 20.18
CA MET A 577 -1.18 21.00 20.74
C MET A 577 -1.98 21.08 22.03
N VAL A 578 -3.16 20.45 22.10
CA VAL A 578 -3.96 20.36 23.34
C VAL A 578 -3.20 19.61 24.44
N ALA A 579 -2.59 18.48 24.12
CA ALA A 579 -1.80 17.68 25.07
C ALA A 579 -0.63 18.50 25.65
N MET A 580 0.04 19.32 24.83
CA MET A 580 1.08 20.21 25.31
C MET A 580 0.55 21.26 26.29
N LEU A 581 -0.55 21.93 25.93
CA LEU A 581 -1.16 22.96 26.78
C LEU A 581 -1.56 22.36 28.13
N LEU A 582 -2.22 21.21 28.12
CA LEU A 582 -2.63 20.52 29.35
C LEU A 582 -1.45 20.10 30.22
N PHE A 583 -0.30 19.76 29.64
CA PHE A 583 0.88 19.30 30.37
C PHE A 583 1.80 20.43 30.86
N GLU A 584 1.84 21.56 30.16
CA GLU A 584 2.62 22.73 30.59
C GLU A 584 2.10 23.26 31.93
N ASP A 585 0.77 23.34 32.05
CA ASP A 585 0.07 23.82 33.26
C ASP A 585 -0.02 22.77 34.38
N ARG A 586 0.60 21.59 34.22
CA ARG A 586 0.58 20.54 35.24
C ARG A 586 1.82 20.67 36.12
N ASP A 587 1.60 20.99 37.39
CA ASP A 587 2.63 20.91 38.41
C ASP A 587 3.03 19.45 38.61
N LEU A 588 4.31 19.19 38.39
CA LEU A 588 4.93 17.88 38.59
C LEU A 588 5.60 17.78 39.96
N ALA A 589 5.45 18.80 40.83
CA ALA A 589 6.10 18.95 42.14
C ALA A 589 5.13 18.68 43.31
#